data_AF-A0A3N4P9J1-F1
#
_entry.id   AF-A0A3N4P9J1-F1
#
_cell.length_a   1.000
_cell.length_b   1.000
_cell.length_c   1.000
_cell.angle_alpha   90.00
_cell.angle_beta   90.00
_cell.angle_gamma   90.00
#
_symmetry.space_group_name_H-M   'P 1'
#
loop_
_entity.id
_entity.type
_entity.pdbx_description
1 polymer ?
#
loop_
_entity_poly.entity_id
_entity_poly.type
_entity_poly.pdbx_seq_one_letter_code
_entity_poly.pdbx_strand_id
1 'polypeptide(L)'
;MAGFQTFINGTSYDAVNSMSYNFIADVATVSGSGSQTYSLPGFNLSAVIIGGRTSAGASQINYAVSVSGQTVSWSGVDIASKLIVTATAATTLNYAGFVYNDYSVNPPVFKLAPNFTPFNLVQVIDLTPAFDQIVQTNVPVSMSLVAFHRSTAGSGFNHVWWTEVNQNGYWALKFRPNFGLAMGPTRIYVFAKMMVNAPPGGFFMYNNGVMVWHSNCLPLQMQTGSTTNAGQSVAITSGVSVVVAYPSDPAYPNIGTRRYNCYSAGLNSSGNWEASGGDLYASAEYSNPANSGAPPSYSCGPPGFIYTNAYDSYYRQALGV
;
A
#
# COMPACT_ATOMS: atom_id res chain seq x y z
N MET A 1 10.04 31.43 -27.34
CA MET A 1 10.65 30.14 -26.95
C MET A 1 9.78 29.04 -27.50
N ALA A 2 10.25 28.31 -28.50
CA ALA A 2 9.53 27.15 -29.03
C ALA A 2 9.84 25.95 -28.14
N GLY A 3 8.85 25.50 -27.37
CA GLY A 3 8.96 24.25 -26.60
C GLY A 3 9.00 23.07 -27.56
N PHE A 4 9.94 22.16 -27.36
CA PHE A 4 10.02 20.92 -28.11
C PHE A 4 8.93 19.97 -27.59
N GLN A 5 7.83 19.82 -28.32
CA GLN A 5 6.81 18.82 -28.01
C GLN A 5 7.22 17.52 -28.72
N THR A 6 7.81 16.58 -27.97
CA THR A 6 8.01 15.22 -28.48
C THR A 6 6.69 14.46 -28.36
N PHE A 7 6.08 14.20 -29.51
CA PHE A 7 5.09 13.14 -29.64
C PHE A 7 5.85 11.86 -29.96
N ILE A 8 5.82 10.88 -29.05
CA ILE A 8 6.30 9.53 -29.35
C ILE A 8 5.24 8.90 -30.25
N ASN A 9 5.51 8.90 -31.56
CA ASN A 9 4.65 8.27 -32.53
C ASN A 9 4.61 6.75 -32.25
N GLY A 10 3.44 6.21 -31.90
CA GLY A 10 3.22 4.78 -31.68
C GLY A 10 2.97 4.33 -30.24
N THR A 11 2.96 5.22 -29.23
CA THR A 11 2.52 4.85 -27.87
C THR A 11 1.25 5.61 -27.51
N SER A 12 0.12 4.90 -27.40
CA SER A 12 -1.12 5.42 -26.81
C SER A 12 -1.02 5.67 -25.28
N TYR A 13 0.14 5.39 -24.70
CA TYR A 13 0.40 5.45 -23.27
C TYR A 13 1.06 6.76 -22.85
N ASP A 14 0.55 7.37 -21.78
CA ASP A 14 1.18 8.50 -21.14
C ASP A 14 2.39 8.06 -20.30
N ALA A 15 3.57 8.02 -20.91
CA ALA A 15 4.84 7.68 -20.25
C ALA A 15 5.16 8.60 -19.06
N VAL A 16 4.58 9.79 -18.99
CA VAL A 16 4.76 10.74 -17.89
C VAL A 16 4.10 10.22 -16.61
N ASN A 17 3.06 9.38 -16.70
CA ASN A 17 2.40 8.77 -15.54
C ASN A 17 3.09 7.49 -15.05
N SER A 18 3.95 6.87 -15.86
CA SER A 18 4.77 5.73 -15.43
C SER A 18 6.09 6.12 -14.77
N MET A 19 6.40 7.41 -14.69
CA MET A 19 7.60 7.93 -14.05
C MET A 19 7.26 8.67 -12.76
N SER A 20 8.14 8.56 -11.77
CA SER A 20 8.01 9.18 -10.45
C SER A 20 9.38 9.63 -9.94
N TYR A 21 9.40 10.45 -8.91
CA TYR A 21 10.62 10.76 -8.16
C TYR A 21 10.81 9.89 -6.94
N ASN A 22 9.69 9.36 -6.45
CA ASN A 22 9.60 8.51 -5.29
C ASN A 22 9.10 7.16 -5.77
N PHE A 23 9.95 6.16 -5.63
CA PHE A 23 9.64 4.79 -5.99
C PHE A 23 9.63 3.94 -4.74
N ILE A 24 8.58 3.14 -4.54
CA ILE A 24 8.64 2.10 -3.53
C ILE A 24 9.59 1.02 -4.04
N ALA A 25 10.78 0.95 -3.44
CA ALA A 25 11.86 0.06 -3.85
C ALA A 25 11.79 -1.29 -3.13
N ASP A 26 11.20 -1.31 -1.94
CA ASP A 26 10.95 -2.53 -1.20
C ASP A 26 9.72 -2.44 -0.29
N VAL A 27 9.10 -3.60 -0.07
CA VAL A 27 8.10 -3.82 0.98
C VAL A 27 8.51 -5.10 1.69
N ALA A 28 9.13 -4.95 2.85
CA ALA A 28 9.62 -6.08 3.64
C ALA A 28 8.66 -6.39 4.79
N THR A 29 8.45 -7.67 5.08
CA THR A 29 7.79 -8.08 6.33
C THR A 29 8.84 -8.15 7.43
N VAL A 30 8.73 -7.28 8.44
CA VAL A 30 9.71 -7.15 9.53
C VAL A 30 9.10 -7.42 10.90
N SER A 31 9.92 -7.87 11.83
CA SER A 31 9.60 -8.01 13.26
C SER A 31 10.87 -7.85 14.10
N GLY A 32 10.71 -7.58 15.40
CA GLY A 32 11.80 -7.36 16.34
C GLY A 32 12.68 -6.18 15.96
N SER A 33 13.98 -6.45 15.88
CA SER A 33 15.00 -5.50 15.44
C SER A 33 15.83 -6.11 14.33
N GLY A 34 16.26 -5.29 13.38
CA GLY A 34 17.05 -5.74 12.25
C GLY A 34 17.46 -4.59 11.33
N SER A 35 18.19 -4.95 10.28
CA SER A 35 18.62 -3.99 9.26
C SER A 35 18.75 -4.66 7.91
N GLN A 36 18.52 -3.90 6.85
CA GLN A 36 18.72 -4.32 5.46
C GLN A 36 19.42 -3.21 4.67
N THR A 37 20.45 -3.59 3.92
CA THR A 37 21.18 -2.67 3.04
C THR A 37 20.70 -2.84 1.60
N TYR A 38 20.43 -1.71 0.94
CA TYR A 38 19.95 -1.66 -0.44
C TYR A 38 21.03 -1.13 -1.38
N SER A 39 21.21 -1.72 -2.55
CA SER A 39 22.16 -1.20 -3.55
C SER A 39 21.43 -0.37 -4.61
N LEU A 40 21.09 0.88 -4.28
CA LEU A 40 20.34 1.82 -5.13
C LEU A 40 21.15 3.12 -5.30
N PRO A 41 22.30 3.09 -5.99
CA PRO A 41 23.13 4.28 -6.18
C PRO A 41 22.35 5.37 -6.91
N GLY A 42 22.51 6.62 -6.45
CA GLY A 42 21.79 7.77 -6.98
C GLY A 42 20.41 8.02 -6.35
N PHE A 43 20.00 7.21 -5.38
CA PHE A 43 18.77 7.42 -4.61
C PHE A 43 19.09 7.62 -3.12
N ASN A 44 18.36 8.52 -2.48
CA ASN A 44 18.23 8.61 -1.04
C ASN A 44 17.07 7.71 -0.60
N LEU A 45 17.24 6.97 0.49
CA LEU A 45 16.17 6.14 1.03
C LEU A 45 15.43 6.86 2.16
N SER A 46 14.13 6.60 2.23
CA SER A 46 13.32 6.81 3.41
C SER A 46 12.55 5.53 3.70
N ALA A 47 12.18 5.32 4.95
CA ALA A 47 11.44 4.12 5.32
C ALA A 47 10.42 4.39 6.43
N VAL A 48 9.31 3.66 6.37
CA VAL A 48 8.21 3.77 7.32
C VAL A 48 7.57 2.41 7.51
N ILE A 49 7.14 2.10 8.73
CA ILE A 49 6.32 0.92 9.01
C ILE A 49 4.86 1.32 8.91
N ILE A 50 4.10 0.55 8.14
CA ILE A 50 2.64 0.65 8.09
C ILE A 50 2.00 -0.53 8.84
N GLY A 51 0.87 -0.27 9.49
CA GLY A 51 0.27 -1.22 10.43
C GLY A 51 1.18 -1.46 11.64
N GLY A 52 1.20 -2.70 12.16
CA GLY A 52 1.93 -3.05 13.39
C GLY A 52 1.25 -2.48 14.65
N ARG A 53 1.51 -3.02 15.86
CA ARG A 53 0.90 -2.44 17.07
C ARG A 53 1.73 -1.27 17.60
N THR A 54 1.05 -0.18 17.95
CA THR A 54 1.61 1.01 18.61
C THR A 54 1.28 1.03 20.10
N SER A 55 0.30 0.24 20.54
CA SER A 55 -0.02 0.03 21.95
C SER A 55 -0.65 -1.34 22.16
N ALA A 56 -0.59 -1.85 23.39
CA ALA A 56 -1.35 -3.03 23.83
C ALA A 56 -1.66 -2.92 25.33
N GLY A 57 -2.95 -2.93 25.68
CA GLY A 57 -3.40 -2.62 27.04
C GLY A 57 -2.96 -1.22 27.46
N ALA A 58 -2.33 -1.10 28.63
CA ALA A 58 -1.77 0.16 29.12
C ALA A 58 -0.34 0.44 28.60
N SER A 59 0.25 -0.46 27.82
CA SER A 59 1.64 -0.34 27.36
C SER A 59 1.72 0.36 26.00
N GLN A 60 2.57 1.38 25.92
CA GLN A 60 2.99 1.97 24.65
C GLN A 60 4.09 1.11 24.02
N ILE A 61 3.99 0.87 22.71
CA ILE A 61 5.01 0.16 21.93
C ILE A 61 5.78 1.19 21.13
N ASN A 62 7.06 1.37 21.46
CA ASN A 62 7.96 2.28 20.78
C ASN A 62 8.78 1.50 19.75
N TYR A 63 8.32 1.50 18.50
CA TYR A 63 9.17 1.07 17.39
C TYR A 63 9.89 2.27 16.78
N ALA A 64 11.05 2.02 16.18
CA ALA A 64 11.82 3.02 15.47
C ALA A 64 12.26 2.49 14.10
N VAL A 65 12.31 3.41 13.14
CA VAL A 65 12.89 3.18 11.81
C VAL A 65 13.93 4.28 11.58
N SER A 66 15.11 3.89 11.13
CA SER A 66 16.18 4.82 10.80
C SER A 66 16.83 4.44 9.47
N VAL A 67 17.26 5.44 8.72
CA VAL A 67 17.99 5.25 7.47
C VAL A 67 19.36 5.91 7.61
N SER A 68 20.43 5.15 7.32
CA SER A 68 21.79 5.67 7.24
C SER A 68 22.40 5.27 5.90
N GLY A 69 22.57 6.27 5.02
CA GLY A 69 22.90 6.05 3.61
C GLY A 69 21.87 5.13 2.95
N GLN A 70 22.32 3.92 2.61
CA GLN A 70 21.52 2.90 1.94
C GLN A 70 21.01 1.78 2.86
N THR A 71 21.28 1.89 4.16
CA THR A 71 20.88 0.89 5.15
C THR A 71 19.66 1.37 5.91
N VAL A 72 18.58 0.59 5.85
CA VAL A 72 17.37 0.80 6.65
C VAL A 72 17.45 -0.13 7.86
N SER A 73 17.26 0.43 9.06
CA SER A 73 17.23 -0.32 10.31
C SER A 73 15.92 -0.10 11.04
N TRP A 74 15.42 -1.14 11.71
CA TRP A 74 14.22 -1.09 12.53
C TRP A 74 14.47 -1.71 13.91
N SER A 75 13.68 -1.31 14.90
CA SER A 75 13.69 -1.89 16.23
C SER A 75 12.34 -1.76 16.91
N GLY A 76 12.07 -2.61 17.90
CA GLY A 76 10.86 -2.54 18.73
C GLY A 76 9.57 -2.94 18.00
N VAL A 77 9.66 -3.63 16.87
CA VAL A 77 8.49 -4.07 16.09
C VAL A 77 7.93 -5.36 16.70
N ASP A 78 6.77 -5.27 17.34
CA ASP A 78 6.24 -6.34 18.18
C ASP A 78 5.53 -7.47 17.39
N ILE A 79 4.90 -7.14 16.26
CA ILE A 79 4.24 -8.07 15.33
C ILE A 79 4.78 -7.88 13.92
N ALA A 80 4.71 -8.95 13.13
CA ALA A 80 5.07 -8.90 11.71
C ALA A 80 4.31 -7.76 11.01
N SER A 81 5.06 -6.78 10.50
CA SER A 81 4.54 -5.54 9.92
C SER A 81 5.24 -5.23 8.61
N LYS A 82 4.63 -4.41 7.75
CA LYS A 82 5.23 -4.03 6.47
C LYS A 82 6.11 -2.80 6.64
N LEU A 83 7.41 -2.96 6.41
CA LEU A 83 8.38 -1.88 6.25
C LEU A 83 8.40 -1.45 4.78
N ILE A 84 8.00 -0.22 4.54
CA ILE A 84 7.99 0.39 3.21
C ILE A 84 9.29 1.17 3.03
N VAL A 85 10.04 0.86 1.98
CA VAL A 85 11.27 1.57 1.63
C VAL A 85 11.04 2.36 0.34
N THR A 86 11.12 3.67 0.45
CA THR A 86 10.97 4.61 -0.66
C THR A 86 12.36 5.09 -1.09
N ALA A 87 12.65 4.93 -2.37
CA ALA A 87 13.83 5.49 -3.01
C ALA A 87 13.45 6.78 -3.73
N THR A 88 14.07 7.88 -3.30
CA THR A 88 13.92 9.21 -3.89
C THR A 88 15.22 9.59 -4.57
N ALA A 89 15.18 10.08 -5.81
CA ALA A 89 16.41 10.45 -6.49
C ALA A 89 17.20 11.51 -5.70
N ALA A 90 18.49 11.22 -5.46
CA ALA A 90 19.41 12.13 -4.80
C ALA A 90 19.82 13.22 -5.80
N THR A 91 19.04 14.30 -5.85
CA THR A 91 19.20 15.46 -6.75
C THR A 91 20.66 15.80 -7.06
N THR A 92 21.19 15.28 -8.17
CA THR A 92 22.42 15.72 -8.82
C THR A 92 22.27 15.53 -10.32
N LEU A 93 22.81 16.46 -11.10
CA LEU A 93 22.80 16.50 -12.58
C LEU A 93 23.47 15.27 -13.25
N ASN A 94 23.96 14.31 -12.46
CA ASN A 94 24.65 13.11 -12.91
C ASN A 94 23.75 11.87 -12.82
N TYR A 95 22.43 12.02 -13.04
CA TYR A 95 21.57 10.85 -13.22
C TYR A 95 21.91 10.18 -14.55
N ALA A 96 22.46 8.97 -14.49
CA ALA A 96 22.89 8.21 -15.67
C ALA A 96 21.73 7.53 -16.44
N GLY A 97 20.47 7.80 -16.07
CA GLY A 97 19.28 7.24 -16.71
C GLY A 97 18.42 8.26 -17.44
N PHE A 98 17.24 7.82 -17.88
CA PHE A 98 16.30 8.69 -18.60
C PHE A 98 15.59 9.68 -17.66
N VAL A 99 15.56 10.95 -18.08
CA VAL A 99 14.87 12.06 -17.41
C VAL A 99 13.90 12.72 -18.39
N TYR A 100 12.69 12.98 -17.91
CA TYR A 100 11.72 13.83 -18.57
C TYR A 100 11.55 15.13 -17.80
N ASN A 101 11.75 16.26 -18.46
CA ASN A 101 11.63 17.59 -17.85
C ASN A 101 10.32 18.25 -18.27
N ASP A 102 9.41 18.43 -17.32
CA ASP A 102 8.22 19.24 -17.53
C ASP A 102 8.50 20.72 -17.21
N TYR A 103 8.62 21.52 -18.27
CA TYR A 103 8.85 22.97 -18.18
C TYR A 103 7.54 23.79 -18.16
N SER A 104 6.37 23.15 -18.09
CA SER A 104 5.08 23.85 -18.01
C SER A 104 4.83 24.51 -16.65
N VAL A 105 5.62 24.12 -15.64
CA VAL A 105 5.61 24.67 -14.27
C VAL A 105 6.99 25.22 -13.90
N ASN A 106 7.01 26.20 -12.99
CA ASN A 106 8.25 26.82 -12.51
C ASN A 106 8.36 26.69 -10.98
N PRO A 107 9.38 26.01 -10.42
CA PRO A 107 10.48 25.34 -11.14
C PRO A 107 10.03 24.08 -11.93
N PRO A 108 10.78 23.66 -12.97
CA PRO A 108 10.45 22.49 -13.78
C PRO A 108 10.35 21.18 -12.98
N VAL A 109 9.51 20.25 -13.45
CA VAL A 109 9.33 18.91 -12.87
C VAL A 109 10.03 17.84 -13.73
N PHE A 110 11.28 17.52 -13.36
CA PHE A 110 12.13 16.34 -13.70
C PHE A 110 11.63 14.90 -13.37
N LYS A 111 10.72 14.28 -14.10
CA LYS A 111 10.39 12.85 -13.86
C LYS A 111 11.52 11.91 -14.29
N LEU A 112 11.87 10.95 -13.43
CA LEU A 112 13.00 10.04 -13.65
C LEU A 112 12.48 8.61 -13.86
N ALA A 113 13.09 7.85 -14.78
CA ALA A 113 12.91 6.41 -14.79
C ALA A 113 13.78 5.78 -13.69
N PRO A 114 13.40 4.66 -13.05
CA PRO A 114 14.28 4.00 -12.07
C PRO A 114 15.32 3.09 -12.76
N ASN A 115 16.49 2.93 -12.15
CA ASN A 115 17.53 1.96 -12.58
C ASN A 115 17.45 0.60 -11.84
N PHE A 116 16.30 0.34 -11.22
CA PHE A 116 15.94 -0.88 -10.53
C PHE A 116 14.44 -1.15 -10.77
N THR A 117 13.96 -2.35 -10.47
CA THR A 117 12.52 -2.64 -10.55
C THR A 117 11.82 -2.14 -9.30
N PRO A 118 10.98 -1.08 -9.40
CA PRO A 118 10.17 -0.64 -8.27
C PRO A 118 8.97 -1.59 -8.08
N PHE A 119 8.16 -1.33 -7.06
CA PHE A 119 6.82 -1.90 -6.99
C PHE A 119 5.97 -1.30 -8.11
N ASN A 120 5.45 -2.16 -8.99
CA ASN A 120 4.53 -1.77 -10.05
C ASN A 120 3.16 -2.39 -9.81
N LEU A 121 2.12 -1.79 -10.38
CA LEU A 121 0.80 -2.40 -10.46
C LEU A 121 0.90 -3.67 -11.32
N VAL A 122 0.52 -4.80 -10.76
CA VAL A 122 0.62 -6.12 -11.41
C VAL A 122 -0.73 -6.81 -11.57
N GLN A 123 -1.74 -6.36 -10.81
CA GLN A 123 -3.08 -6.87 -10.92
C GLN A 123 -4.09 -5.83 -10.41
N VAL A 124 -5.25 -5.78 -11.06
CA VAL A 124 -6.46 -5.13 -10.53
C VAL A 124 -7.52 -6.20 -10.41
N ILE A 125 -8.19 -6.27 -9.26
CA ILE A 125 -9.23 -7.27 -8.99
C ILE A 125 -10.49 -6.51 -8.57
N ASP A 126 -11.56 -6.70 -9.33
CA ASP A 126 -12.91 -6.23 -8.97
C ASP A 126 -13.74 -7.39 -8.47
N LEU A 127 -14.27 -7.29 -7.25
CA LEU A 127 -15.11 -8.31 -6.65
C LEU A 127 -15.98 -7.75 -5.52
N THR A 128 -17.01 -8.50 -5.15
CA THR A 128 -17.65 -8.36 -3.84
C THR A 128 -17.26 -9.59 -3.01
N PRO A 129 -16.35 -9.46 -2.02
CA PRO A 129 -15.81 -10.63 -1.35
C PRO A 129 -16.81 -11.22 -0.35
N ALA A 130 -16.77 -12.54 -0.19
CA ALA A 130 -17.47 -13.26 0.86
C ALA A 130 -16.52 -13.60 2.02
N PHE A 131 -17.09 -13.91 3.18
CA PHE A 131 -16.32 -14.37 4.34
C PHE A 131 -15.52 -15.63 4.00
N ASP A 132 -14.24 -15.66 4.42
CA ASP A 132 -13.27 -16.74 4.21
C ASP A 132 -13.02 -17.09 2.73
N GLN A 133 -13.52 -16.28 1.79
CA GLN A 133 -13.15 -16.38 0.40
C GLN A 133 -11.64 -16.15 0.25
N ILE A 134 -11.00 -17.00 -0.55
CA ILE A 134 -9.59 -16.88 -0.91
C ILE A 134 -9.52 -16.46 -2.36
N VAL A 135 -8.81 -15.37 -2.64
CA VAL A 135 -8.55 -14.90 -3.99
C VAL A 135 -7.05 -14.93 -4.24
N GLN A 136 -6.62 -15.85 -5.09
CA GLN A 136 -5.22 -15.98 -5.49
C GLN A 136 -4.81 -14.81 -6.41
N THR A 137 -3.66 -14.21 -6.14
CA THR A 137 -3.06 -13.19 -7.01
C THR A 137 -2.14 -13.85 -8.04
N ASN A 138 -1.64 -13.05 -8.99
CA ASN A 138 -0.60 -13.48 -9.92
C ASN A 138 0.83 -13.33 -9.37
N VAL A 139 1.00 -12.91 -8.10
CA VAL A 139 2.31 -12.63 -7.51
C VAL A 139 2.86 -13.87 -6.81
N PRO A 140 4.02 -14.41 -7.22
CA PRO A 140 4.66 -15.53 -6.53
C PRO A 140 5.00 -15.18 -5.08
N VAL A 141 4.90 -16.15 -4.15
CA VAL A 141 5.25 -15.91 -2.73
C VAL A 141 6.73 -15.55 -2.51
N SER A 142 7.60 -15.83 -3.50
CA SER A 142 9.00 -15.41 -3.51
C SER A 142 9.20 -13.93 -3.77
N MET A 143 8.14 -13.20 -4.13
CA MET A 143 8.17 -11.76 -4.37
C MET A 143 7.30 -11.05 -3.34
N SER A 144 7.78 -9.92 -2.83
CA SER A 144 7.00 -9.09 -1.90
C SER A 144 5.79 -8.46 -2.59
N LEU A 145 4.68 -8.37 -1.83
CA LEU A 145 3.39 -7.82 -2.26
C LEU A 145 2.90 -6.76 -1.27
N VAL A 146 2.24 -5.74 -1.81
CA VAL A 146 1.35 -4.84 -1.08
C VAL A 146 0.09 -4.61 -1.92
N ALA A 147 -1.06 -4.59 -1.27
CA ALA A 147 -2.34 -4.39 -1.94
C ALA A 147 -3.16 -3.31 -1.26
N PHE A 148 -3.90 -2.57 -2.07
CA PHE A 148 -4.77 -1.47 -1.66
C PHE A 148 -6.19 -1.75 -2.10
N HIS A 149 -7.19 -1.43 -1.28
CA HIS A 149 -8.59 -1.60 -1.61
C HIS A 149 -9.37 -0.30 -1.50
N ARG A 150 -10.44 -0.21 -2.28
CA ARG A 150 -11.48 0.82 -2.13
C ARG A 150 -12.84 0.30 -2.55
N SER A 151 -13.89 0.97 -2.08
CA SER A 151 -15.24 0.80 -2.57
C SER A 151 -15.36 1.20 -4.05
N THR A 152 -16.10 0.38 -4.79
CA THR A 152 -16.59 0.71 -6.14
C THR A 152 -18.06 1.11 -6.14
N ALA A 153 -18.72 1.10 -4.97
CA ALA A 153 -20.08 1.59 -4.83
C ALA A 153 -20.14 3.13 -4.93
N GLY A 154 -21.32 3.65 -5.31
CA GLY A 154 -21.56 5.09 -5.42
C GLY A 154 -21.64 5.84 -4.07
N SER A 155 -21.55 5.13 -2.95
CA SER A 155 -21.48 5.70 -1.61
C SER A 155 -20.88 4.69 -0.62
N GLY A 156 -20.33 5.20 0.48
CA GLY A 156 -19.84 4.39 1.59
C GLY A 156 -18.47 3.76 1.36
N PHE A 157 -17.95 3.17 2.44
CA PHE A 157 -16.74 2.36 2.44
C PHE A 157 -17.04 0.91 2.07
N ASN A 158 -16.01 0.14 1.71
CA ASN A 158 -16.20 -1.25 1.30
C ASN A 158 -16.22 -2.27 2.44
N HIS A 159 -15.74 -1.90 3.62
CA HIS A 159 -15.67 -2.78 4.78
C HIS A 159 -14.93 -4.11 4.53
N VAL A 160 -13.85 -4.07 3.75
CA VAL A 160 -13.07 -5.25 3.35
C VAL A 160 -11.74 -5.30 4.07
N TRP A 161 -11.40 -6.47 4.63
CA TRP A 161 -10.03 -6.72 5.08
C TRP A 161 -9.61 -8.18 4.88
N TRP A 162 -8.31 -8.42 4.76
CA TRP A 162 -7.76 -9.75 4.49
C TRP A 162 -6.48 -10.02 5.25
N THR A 163 -6.11 -11.30 5.29
CA THR A 163 -4.75 -11.75 5.56
C THR A 163 -4.13 -12.30 4.29
N GLU A 164 -2.85 -12.04 4.10
CA GLU A 164 -2.07 -12.62 2.99
C GLU A 164 -1.68 -14.05 3.34
N VAL A 165 -1.95 -15.00 2.44
CA VAL A 165 -1.64 -16.43 2.62
C VAL A 165 -0.97 -17.01 1.37
N ASN A 166 -0.26 -18.13 1.50
CA ASN A 166 0.25 -18.88 0.35
C ASN A 166 -0.85 -19.80 -0.19
N GLN A 167 -1.16 -19.66 -1.47
CA GLN A 167 -2.03 -20.55 -2.23
C GLN A 167 -1.29 -20.97 -3.51
N ASN A 168 -0.96 -22.26 -3.63
CA ASN A 168 -0.31 -22.82 -4.82
C ASN A 168 0.99 -22.12 -5.25
N GLY A 169 1.78 -21.58 -4.30
CA GLY A 169 3.03 -20.88 -4.60
C GLY A 169 2.85 -19.40 -4.96
N TYR A 170 1.62 -18.88 -4.90
CA TYR A 170 1.28 -17.48 -5.11
C TYR A 170 0.71 -16.87 -3.83
N TRP A 171 0.86 -15.56 -3.67
CA TRP A 171 0.14 -14.82 -2.65
C TRP A 171 -1.36 -14.86 -2.95
N ALA A 172 -2.16 -15.05 -1.90
CA ALA A 172 -3.60 -14.97 -1.96
C ALA A 172 -4.13 -14.10 -0.83
N LEU A 173 -5.26 -13.45 -1.10
CA LEU A 173 -5.97 -12.62 -0.13
C LEU A 173 -7.07 -13.49 0.48
N LYS A 174 -6.93 -13.86 1.75
CA LYS A 174 -7.98 -14.55 2.51
C LYS A 174 -8.82 -13.51 3.24
N PHE A 175 -10.04 -13.28 2.76
CA PHE A 175 -10.94 -12.29 3.32
C PHE A 175 -11.43 -12.71 4.70
N ARG A 176 -11.32 -11.80 5.65
CA ARG A 176 -11.63 -12.03 7.05
C ARG A 176 -13.08 -11.63 7.33
N PRO A 177 -13.69 -12.12 8.43
CA PRO A 177 -15.06 -11.77 8.72
C PRO A 177 -15.16 -10.27 8.97
N ASN A 178 -16.24 -9.66 8.50
CA ASN A 178 -16.61 -8.29 8.79
C ASN A 178 -17.73 -8.24 9.86
N PHE A 179 -17.77 -9.28 10.71
CA PHE A 179 -18.44 -9.32 12.02
C PHE A 179 -19.84 -8.68 12.12
N GLY A 180 -20.69 -8.90 11.11
CA GLY A 180 -22.08 -8.42 11.06
C GLY A 180 -22.37 -7.40 9.96
N LEU A 181 -21.34 -6.78 9.36
CA LEU A 181 -21.48 -5.96 8.17
C LEU A 181 -21.14 -6.76 6.91
N ALA A 182 -21.94 -6.61 5.86
CA ALA A 182 -21.64 -7.22 4.57
C ALA A 182 -20.42 -6.51 3.95
N MET A 183 -19.48 -7.29 3.41
CA MET A 183 -18.41 -6.73 2.60
C MET A 183 -18.99 -6.20 1.29
N GLY A 184 -18.60 -4.97 0.94
CA GLY A 184 -19.11 -4.26 -0.24
C GLY A 184 -18.31 -4.49 -1.52
N PRO A 185 -18.86 -4.08 -2.68
CA PRO A 185 -18.14 -4.07 -3.95
C PRO A 185 -16.81 -3.33 -3.84
N THR A 186 -15.73 -4.00 -4.24
CA THR A 186 -14.36 -3.60 -3.99
C THR A 186 -13.50 -3.72 -5.23
N ARG A 187 -12.64 -2.72 -5.42
CA ARG A 187 -11.47 -2.81 -6.29
C ARG A 187 -10.22 -2.97 -5.45
N ILE A 188 -9.39 -3.94 -5.81
CA ILE A 188 -8.08 -4.20 -5.20
C ILE A 188 -6.99 -3.92 -6.23
N TYR A 189 -6.03 -3.08 -5.85
CA TYR A 189 -4.82 -2.80 -6.61
C TYR A 189 -3.67 -3.57 -5.98
N VAL A 190 -3.10 -4.52 -6.72
CA VAL A 190 -1.99 -5.34 -6.27
C VAL A 190 -0.70 -4.80 -6.86
N PHE A 191 0.27 -4.52 -5.99
CA PHE A 191 1.60 -4.08 -6.36
C PHE A 191 2.64 -5.08 -5.92
N ALA A 192 3.61 -5.34 -6.78
CA ALA A 192 4.74 -6.22 -6.48
C ALA A 192 6.01 -5.73 -7.17
N LYS A 193 7.16 -6.19 -6.68
CA LYS A 193 8.49 -5.89 -7.23
C LYS A 193 8.78 -6.71 -8.50
N MET A 194 7.94 -6.55 -9.50
CA MET A 194 8.07 -7.20 -10.80
C MET A 194 7.50 -6.32 -11.91
N MET A 195 7.80 -6.69 -13.15
CA MET A 195 7.24 -6.08 -14.35
C MET A 195 6.24 -7.05 -14.98
N VAL A 196 5.21 -6.50 -15.60
CA VAL A 196 4.18 -7.25 -16.33
C VAL A 196 3.94 -6.58 -17.68
N ASN A 197 3.52 -7.37 -18.66
CA ASN A 197 3.10 -6.89 -19.99
C ASN A 197 4.13 -5.92 -20.64
N ALA A 198 5.36 -6.38 -20.80
CA ALA A 198 6.38 -5.63 -21.52
C ALA A 198 5.90 -5.38 -22.97
N PRO A 199 5.79 -4.11 -23.42
CA PRO A 199 5.27 -3.81 -24.74
C PRO A 199 6.26 -4.24 -25.84
N PRO A 200 5.79 -4.44 -27.09
CA PRO A 200 6.67 -4.75 -28.23
C PRO A 200 7.60 -3.59 -28.62
N GLY A 201 7.29 -2.36 -28.17
CA GLY A 201 8.09 -1.17 -28.38
C GLY A 201 7.77 -0.09 -27.35
N GLY A 202 8.70 0.84 -27.13
CA GLY A 202 8.58 1.88 -26.10
C GLY A 202 9.91 2.20 -25.45
N PHE A 203 9.86 2.78 -24.26
CA PHE A 203 11.06 3.04 -23.46
C PHE A 203 11.31 1.88 -22.50
N PHE A 204 12.56 1.44 -22.45
CA PHE A 204 12.99 0.34 -21.60
C PHE A 204 14.28 0.76 -20.90
N MET A 205 14.33 0.50 -19.60
CA MET A 205 15.52 0.70 -18.80
C MET A 205 16.14 -0.65 -18.49
N TYR A 206 17.44 -0.75 -18.68
CA TYR A 206 18.23 -1.94 -18.38
C TYR A 206 19.28 -1.62 -17.33
N ASN A 207 19.54 -2.58 -16.45
CA ASN A 207 20.65 -2.54 -15.52
C ASN A 207 21.39 -3.89 -15.62
N ASN A 208 22.68 -3.85 -15.92
CA ASN A 208 23.51 -5.04 -16.15
C ASN A 208 22.89 -6.06 -17.13
N GLY A 209 22.32 -5.59 -18.24
CA GLY A 209 21.71 -6.43 -19.28
C GLY A 209 20.32 -6.98 -18.96
N VAL A 210 19.77 -6.70 -17.77
CA VAL A 210 18.42 -7.11 -17.38
C VAL A 210 17.49 -5.90 -17.45
N MET A 211 16.33 -6.05 -18.08
CA MET A 211 15.29 -5.01 -18.06
C MET A 211 14.82 -4.82 -16.61
N VAL A 212 14.75 -3.58 -16.16
CA VAL A 212 14.34 -3.24 -14.79
C VAL A 212 13.09 -2.38 -14.74
N TRP A 213 12.75 -1.70 -15.84
CA TRP A 213 11.53 -0.91 -15.98
C TRP A 213 11.21 -0.70 -17.47
N HIS A 214 9.93 -0.48 -17.79
CA HIS A 214 9.49 -0.10 -19.13
C HIS A 214 8.35 0.92 -19.09
N SER A 215 8.11 1.61 -20.21
CA SER A 215 7.15 2.71 -20.28
C SER A 215 5.73 2.34 -19.83
N ASN A 216 5.27 1.10 -20.08
CA ASN A 216 3.93 0.65 -19.64
C ASN A 216 3.81 0.32 -18.14
N CYS A 217 4.89 0.33 -17.37
CA CYS A 217 4.80 0.08 -15.92
C CYS A 217 3.98 1.17 -15.23
N LEU A 218 3.24 0.84 -14.17
CA LEU A 218 2.60 1.81 -13.29
C LEU A 218 3.18 1.69 -11.88
N PRO A 219 4.26 2.44 -11.56
CA PRO A 219 4.89 2.37 -10.26
C PRO A 219 3.95 2.77 -9.12
N LEU A 220 4.16 2.16 -7.95
CA LEU A 220 3.45 2.49 -6.72
C LEU A 220 3.85 3.88 -6.22
N GLN A 221 2.88 4.78 -6.12
CA GLN A 221 2.98 6.09 -5.49
C GLN A 221 2.14 6.10 -4.23
N MET A 222 2.77 5.74 -3.11
CA MET A 222 2.11 5.57 -1.83
C MET A 222 2.39 6.76 -0.90
N GLN A 223 1.39 7.11 -0.11
CA GLN A 223 1.51 7.99 1.06
C GLN A 223 1.10 7.22 2.32
N THR A 224 1.53 7.69 3.49
CA THR A 224 1.16 7.09 4.79
C THR A 224 0.41 8.10 5.63
N GLY A 225 -0.69 7.69 6.28
CA GLY A 225 -1.50 8.58 7.11
C GLY A 225 -2.84 7.97 7.51
N SER A 226 -3.50 8.52 8.54
CA SER A 226 -4.66 7.89 9.20
C SER A 226 -6.01 8.15 8.52
N THR A 227 -6.24 9.37 8.02
CA THR A 227 -7.48 9.76 7.35
C THR A 227 -7.16 10.77 6.26
N THR A 228 -7.71 10.57 5.06
CA THR A 228 -7.56 11.51 3.93
C THR A 228 -8.94 12.03 3.53
N ASN A 229 -9.16 13.34 3.52
CA ASN A 229 -10.28 13.90 2.77
C ASN A 229 -9.75 14.29 1.38
N ALA A 230 -9.80 13.33 0.47
CA ALA A 230 -9.21 13.47 -0.85
C ALA A 230 -10.26 14.04 -1.81
N GLY A 231 -9.92 15.11 -2.53
CA GLY A 231 -10.73 15.61 -3.65
C GLY A 231 -10.75 14.67 -4.88
N GLN A 232 -10.17 13.47 -4.76
CA GLN A 232 -10.02 12.49 -5.83
C GLN A 232 -10.01 11.06 -5.25
N SER A 233 -10.24 10.05 -6.09
CA SER A 233 -10.38 8.66 -5.65
C SER A 233 -9.12 8.12 -4.97
N VAL A 234 -9.31 7.41 -3.87
CA VAL A 234 -8.24 6.82 -3.04
C VAL A 234 -8.50 5.36 -2.73
N ALA A 235 -7.41 4.61 -2.49
CA ALA A 235 -7.44 3.25 -1.96
C ALA A 235 -6.43 3.12 -0.81
N ILE A 236 -6.70 2.19 0.11
CA ILE A 236 -5.98 2.05 1.37
C ILE A 236 -5.46 0.62 1.55
N THR A 237 -4.35 0.44 2.26
CA THR A 237 -3.89 -0.90 2.65
C THR A 237 -4.85 -1.56 3.64
N SER A 238 -5.01 -2.86 3.53
CA SER A 238 -5.85 -3.62 4.48
C SER A 238 -5.21 -3.74 5.86
N GLY A 239 -6.03 -3.69 6.92
CA GLY A 239 -5.57 -3.92 8.28
C GLY A 239 -6.55 -3.42 9.35
N VAL A 240 -6.31 -3.87 10.58
CA VAL A 240 -7.00 -3.37 11.78
C VAL A 240 -6.27 -2.12 12.25
N SER A 241 -6.99 -1.04 12.50
CA SER A 241 -6.44 0.22 13.00
C SER A 241 -6.45 0.28 14.53
N VAL A 242 -7.55 -0.12 15.15
CA VAL A 242 -7.76 -0.09 16.60
C VAL A 242 -8.70 -1.22 16.99
N VAL A 243 -8.42 -1.84 18.14
CA VAL A 243 -9.33 -2.72 18.86
C VAL A 243 -9.60 -2.16 20.24
N VAL A 244 -10.88 -1.99 20.58
CA VAL A 244 -11.31 -1.52 21.89
C VAL A 244 -12.21 -2.56 22.55
N ALA A 245 -11.87 -2.99 23.75
CA ALA A 245 -12.75 -3.82 24.57
C ALA A 245 -13.67 -2.95 25.46
N TYR A 246 -14.97 -3.22 25.38
CA TYR A 246 -16.01 -2.60 26.22
C TYR A 246 -16.63 -3.68 27.11
N PRO A 247 -16.43 -3.63 28.44
CA PRO A 247 -17.11 -4.56 29.34
C PRO A 247 -18.61 -4.26 29.39
N SER A 248 -19.44 -5.31 29.48
CA SER A 248 -20.90 -5.16 29.63
C SER A 248 -21.27 -4.57 30.99
N ASP A 249 -20.48 -4.90 32.02
CA ASP A 249 -20.56 -4.32 33.35
C ASP A 249 -19.12 -3.96 33.80
N PRO A 250 -18.82 -2.69 34.13
CA PRO A 250 -17.52 -2.30 34.66
C PRO A 250 -17.09 -3.07 35.92
N ALA A 251 -18.03 -3.58 36.72
CA ALA A 251 -17.75 -4.41 37.90
C ALA A 251 -17.38 -5.86 37.54
N TYR A 252 -17.77 -6.34 36.36
CA TYR A 252 -17.48 -7.68 35.83
C TYR A 252 -16.85 -7.59 34.44
N PRO A 253 -15.61 -7.08 34.34
CA PRO A 253 -14.99 -6.75 33.06
C PRO A 253 -14.57 -7.96 32.23
N ASN A 254 -14.84 -9.18 32.70
CA ASN A 254 -14.53 -10.43 32.01
C ASN A 254 -15.54 -10.77 30.89
N ILE A 255 -16.67 -10.07 30.81
CA ILE A 255 -17.68 -10.25 29.76
C ILE A 255 -17.96 -8.90 29.09
N GLY A 256 -18.02 -8.88 27.77
CA GLY A 256 -18.26 -7.64 27.02
C GLY A 256 -18.20 -7.80 25.51
N THR A 257 -17.96 -6.68 24.82
CA THR A 257 -17.81 -6.63 23.36
C THR A 257 -16.49 -5.96 22.96
N ARG A 258 -15.78 -6.49 21.96
CA ARG A 258 -14.63 -5.84 21.33
C ARG A 258 -15.05 -5.19 20.02
N ARG A 259 -14.74 -3.92 19.84
CA ARG A 259 -14.90 -3.24 18.56
C ARG A 259 -13.61 -3.29 17.77
N TYR A 260 -13.72 -3.51 16.46
CA TYR A 260 -12.59 -3.45 15.54
C TYR A 260 -12.85 -2.34 14.54
N ASN A 261 -11.97 -1.35 14.57
CA ASN A 261 -11.87 -0.38 13.50
C ASN A 261 -10.81 -0.90 12.52
N CYS A 262 -11.10 -0.76 11.23
CA CYS A 262 -10.23 -1.22 10.17
C CYS A 262 -10.00 -0.11 9.16
N TYR A 263 -8.94 -0.27 8.38
CA TYR A 263 -8.65 0.58 7.24
C TYR A 263 -9.67 0.32 6.13
N SER A 264 -10.27 1.39 5.62
CA SER A 264 -11.35 1.33 4.63
C SER A 264 -11.28 2.53 3.70
N ALA A 265 -11.66 2.38 2.44
CA ALA A 265 -11.68 3.50 1.50
C ALA A 265 -12.92 3.50 0.61
N GLY A 266 -13.41 4.70 0.28
CA GLY A 266 -14.69 4.89 -0.39
C GLY A 266 -15.16 6.33 -0.36
N LEU A 267 -16.47 6.55 -0.48
CA LEU A 267 -17.09 7.87 -0.40
C LEU A 267 -17.67 8.07 0.99
N ASN A 268 -17.23 9.11 1.70
CA ASN A 268 -17.76 9.45 3.01
C ASN A 268 -19.19 10.03 2.92
N SER A 269 -19.81 10.31 4.07
CA SER A 269 -21.18 10.83 4.13
C SER A 269 -21.37 12.20 3.46
N SER A 270 -20.29 12.95 3.24
CA SER A 270 -20.29 14.21 2.49
C SER A 270 -20.05 14.03 0.98
N GLY A 271 -19.92 12.79 0.49
CA GLY A 271 -19.66 12.48 -0.91
C GLY A 271 -18.20 12.70 -1.34
N ASN A 272 -17.27 12.87 -0.40
CA ASN A 272 -15.85 13.02 -0.70
C ASN A 272 -15.13 11.67 -0.61
N TRP A 273 -14.10 11.49 -1.43
CA TRP A 273 -13.27 10.30 -1.34
C TRP A 273 -12.45 10.31 -0.07
N GLU A 274 -12.47 9.19 0.65
CA GLU A 274 -11.79 9.05 1.92
C GLU A 274 -11.13 7.68 2.04
N ALA A 275 -9.89 7.68 2.55
CA ALA A 275 -9.20 6.53 3.09
C ALA A 275 -9.16 6.75 4.61
N SER A 276 -9.76 5.84 5.38
CA SER A 276 -10.03 6.03 6.81
C SER A 276 -9.56 4.83 7.62
N GLY A 277 -8.85 5.08 8.71
CA GLY A 277 -8.67 4.11 9.79
C GLY A 277 -9.74 4.18 10.88
N GLY A 278 -10.74 5.06 10.75
CA GLY A 278 -11.80 5.23 11.74
C GLY A 278 -13.03 4.36 11.52
N ASP A 279 -13.09 3.62 10.41
CA ASP A 279 -14.28 2.89 9.99
C ASP A 279 -14.50 1.65 10.85
N LEU A 280 -15.71 1.53 11.41
CA LEU A 280 -16.08 0.45 12.32
C LEU A 280 -16.56 -0.75 11.51
N TYR A 281 -15.79 -1.83 11.54
CA TYR A 281 -16.12 -3.07 10.84
C TYR A 281 -16.94 -4.00 11.74
N ALA A 282 -16.69 -3.96 13.05
CA ALA A 282 -17.05 -5.07 13.91
C ALA A 282 -17.38 -4.71 15.35
N SER A 283 -18.15 -5.61 15.96
CA SER A 283 -18.22 -5.80 17.40
C SER A 283 -18.32 -7.30 17.70
N ALA A 284 -17.42 -7.89 18.49
CA ALA A 284 -17.43 -9.32 18.84
C ALA A 284 -17.52 -9.50 20.36
N GLU A 285 -18.42 -10.35 20.82
CA GLU A 285 -18.50 -10.66 22.25
C GLU A 285 -17.23 -11.36 22.73
N TYR A 286 -16.83 -11.05 23.95
CA TYR A 286 -15.81 -11.80 24.67
C TYR A 286 -16.39 -12.26 26.00
N SER A 287 -16.06 -13.49 26.35
CA SER A 287 -16.22 -14.04 27.69
C SER A 287 -14.87 -14.63 28.08
N ASN A 288 -14.29 -14.09 29.14
CA ASN A 288 -13.00 -14.50 29.66
C ASN A 288 -13.21 -15.25 30.98
N PRO A 289 -13.47 -16.58 30.93
CA PRO A 289 -13.83 -17.36 32.11
C PRO A 289 -12.72 -17.45 33.17
N ALA A 290 -11.49 -17.05 32.83
CA ALA A 290 -10.36 -17.02 33.76
C ALA A 290 -10.33 -15.79 34.71
N ASN A 291 -11.36 -14.92 34.68
CA ASN A 291 -11.44 -13.71 35.52
C ASN A 291 -10.26 -12.73 35.39
N SER A 292 -9.50 -12.78 34.29
CA SER A 292 -8.32 -11.93 34.10
C SER A 292 -8.65 -10.53 33.56
N GLY A 293 -9.89 -10.08 33.71
CA GLY A 293 -10.38 -8.79 33.23
C GLY A 293 -10.68 -8.73 31.72
N ALA A 294 -10.93 -7.51 31.25
CA ALA A 294 -11.18 -7.24 29.84
C ALA A 294 -9.92 -7.56 29.01
N PRO A 295 -10.08 -8.15 27.82
CA PRO A 295 -8.96 -8.39 26.94
C PRO A 295 -8.31 -7.07 26.51
N PRO A 296 -6.98 -7.07 26.30
CA PRO A 296 -6.26 -5.84 26.03
C PRO A 296 -6.70 -5.21 24.70
N SER A 297 -7.10 -3.95 24.77
CA SER A 297 -7.24 -3.06 23.62
C SER A 297 -5.87 -2.83 22.96
N TYR A 298 -5.83 -2.53 21.68
CA TYR A 298 -4.59 -2.15 20.99
C TYR A 298 -4.87 -1.17 19.87
N SER A 299 -3.89 -0.33 19.57
CA SER A 299 -3.86 0.50 18.38
C SER A 299 -2.75 0.05 17.46
N CYS A 300 -2.91 0.32 16.17
CA CYS A 300 -1.93 0.03 15.14
C CYS A 300 -1.31 1.29 14.57
N GLY A 301 -0.20 1.15 13.85
CA GLY A 301 0.43 2.24 13.10
C GLY A 301 -0.44 2.78 11.97
N PRO A 302 0.02 3.76 11.21
CA PRO A 302 -0.75 4.31 10.09
C PRO A 302 -0.87 3.31 8.94
N PRO A 303 -1.95 3.38 8.14
CA PRO A 303 -2.04 2.68 6.87
C PRO A 303 -1.23 3.39 5.78
N GLY A 304 -0.97 2.66 4.69
CA GLY A 304 -0.63 3.27 3.41
C GLY A 304 -1.89 3.58 2.60
N PHE A 305 -1.86 4.63 1.79
CA PHE A 305 -2.89 4.93 0.80
C PHE A 305 -2.31 5.39 -0.53
N ILE A 306 -3.11 5.30 -1.57
CA ILE A 306 -2.79 5.73 -2.94
C ILE A 306 -3.94 6.56 -3.50
N TYR A 307 -3.62 7.51 -4.37
CA TYR A 307 -4.60 8.10 -5.28
C TYR A 307 -4.77 7.17 -6.49
N THR A 308 -6.01 6.93 -6.91
CA THR A 308 -6.30 5.89 -7.90
C THR A 308 -6.57 6.39 -9.30
N ASN A 309 -6.68 7.71 -9.50
CA ASN A 309 -6.94 8.32 -10.81
C ASN A 309 -6.02 7.77 -11.91
N ALA A 310 -4.70 7.78 -11.70
CA ALA A 310 -3.76 7.25 -12.68
C ALA A 310 -3.94 5.73 -12.88
N TYR A 311 -4.08 4.97 -11.80
CA TYR A 311 -4.25 3.52 -11.91
C TYR A 311 -5.55 3.16 -12.63
N ASP A 312 -6.66 3.82 -12.33
CA ASP A 312 -7.96 3.60 -12.96
C ASP A 312 -7.96 3.94 -14.45
N SER A 313 -7.24 5.00 -14.84
CA SER A 313 -7.11 5.40 -16.24
C SER A 313 -6.22 4.45 -17.06
N TYR A 314 -5.16 3.91 -16.47
CA TYR A 314 -4.09 3.26 -17.25
C TYR A 314 -3.88 1.77 -16.97
N TYR A 315 -4.54 1.16 -15.97
CA TYR A 315 -4.24 -0.23 -15.58
C TYR A 315 -4.42 -1.23 -16.73
N ARG A 316 -5.43 -1.05 -17.58
CA ARG A 316 -5.71 -1.97 -18.70
C ARG A 316 -4.51 -2.08 -19.64
N GLN A 317 -3.93 -0.93 -19.99
CA GLN A 317 -2.75 -0.87 -20.84
C GLN A 317 -1.50 -1.40 -20.13
N ALA A 318 -1.32 -1.06 -18.86
CA ALA A 318 -0.19 -1.53 -18.05
C ALA A 318 -0.21 -3.04 -17.84
N LEU A 319 -1.40 -3.65 -17.73
CA LEU A 319 -1.59 -5.08 -17.46
C LEU A 319 -1.84 -5.91 -18.73
N GLY A 320 -2.20 -5.29 -19.85
CA GLY A 320 -2.48 -5.96 -21.12
C GLY A 320 -3.86 -6.63 -21.17
N VAL A 321 -4.89 -5.98 -20.61
CA VAL A 321 -6.26 -6.51 -20.44
C VAL A 321 -7.36 -5.54 -20.87
#